data_AF-A0A1F9PSA9-F1
#
_entry.id   AF-A0A1F9PSA9-F1
#
_cell.length_a   1.000
_cell.length_b   1.000
_cell.length_c   1.000
_cell.angle_alpha   90.00
_cell.angle_beta   90.00
_cell.angle_gamma   90.00
#
_symmetry.space_group_name_H-M   'P 1'
#
loop_
_entity.id
_entity.type
_entity.pdbx_description
1 polymer ?
#
loop_
_entity_poly.entity_id
_entity_poly.type
_entity_poly.pdbx_seq_one_letter_code
_entity_poly.pdbx_strand_id
1 'polypeptide(L)'
;MAERVDLAVLRLEEKGTFPALGYGRSDDLMPGETVIAIGNPLGLEFSVTTGVVSATRRRIPLDDETFSVFIQTDALINPGNSGGPLLNINGELIGINTAIASQAQGIGFAIPVEIAARVAGELISHGRMRPVYLGLTTGNTAAALSRLRGVGGVLVTGVEGDAPARTAGVREADVILQLDGVTVESPAELTHLLAAYVPGDRLTLRLLRGTEEIEIKLRAAAVPAGYALAYVERNFGFKVDDDRDGLFIAAVSRGSAADKAGIRRGDRLVEVAGEKVATEAEFRAVVEGNLGRFPLRFLVARGNRGYYLDLP
;
A
#
# COMPACT_ATOMS: atom_id res chain seq x y z
N MET A 1 -9.18 1.03 10.08
CA MET A 1 -7.85 0.66 9.58
C MET A 1 -8.05 -0.16 8.31
N ALA A 2 -7.75 0.38 7.14
CA ALA A 2 -7.58 -0.47 5.96
C ALA A 2 -6.18 -1.08 6.09
N GLU A 3 -6.12 -2.31 6.59
CA GLU A 3 -4.90 -3.13 6.60
C GLU A 3 -4.36 -3.17 5.17
N ARG A 4 -3.15 -2.64 5.00
CA ARG A 4 -2.55 -2.52 3.67
C ARG A 4 -2.02 -3.86 3.17
N VAL A 5 -1.71 -4.79 4.08
CA VAL A 5 -1.32 -6.17 3.83
C VAL A 5 -1.74 -6.97 5.07
N ASP A 6 -2.40 -8.12 4.91
CA ASP A 6 -2.87 -9.01 6.00
C ASP A 6 -1.69 -9.79 6.61
N LEU A 7 -0.84 -9.07 7.34
CA LEU A 7 0.36 -9.60 7.98
C LEU A 7 0.57 -8.97 9.36
N ALA A 8 0.93 -9.82 10.32
CA ALA A 8 1.35 -9.43 11.66
C ALA A 8 2.75 -9.97 11.96
N VAL A 9 3.50 -9.22 12.77
CA VAL A 9 4.78 -9.67 13.33
C VAL A 9 4.59 -9.86 14.83
N LEU A 10 4.96 -11.05 15.31
CA LEU A 10 4.94 -11.39 16.73
C LEU A 10 6.37 -11.64 17.22
N ARG A 11 6.60 -11.35 18.50
CA ARG A 11 7.87 -11.61 19.17
C ARG A 11 7.67 -12.72 20.21
N LEU A 12 8.55 -13.71 20.18
CA LEU A 12 8.68 -14.68 21.26
C LEU A 12 9.45 -14.01 22.41
N GLU A 13 8.89 -14.07 23.63
CA GLU A 13 9.53 -13.53 24.83
C GLU A 13 10.62 -14.46 25.40
N GLU A 14 10.59 -15.74 25.03
CA GLU A 14 11.59 -16.71 25.44
C GLU A 14 12.95 -16.39 24.81
N LYS A 15 14.01 -16.49 25.62
CA LYS A 15 15.39 -16.26 25.18
C LYS A 15 15.97 -17.56 24.66
N GLY A 16 16.60 -17.52 23.49
CA GLY A 16 17.28 -18.68 22.92
C GLY A 16 17.54 -18.53 21.43
N THR A 17 18.01 -19.61 20.81
CA THR A 17 18.06 -19.74 19.35
C THR A 17 16.92 -20.63 18.91
N PHE A 18 16.09 -20.13 18.02
CA PHE A 18 14.97 -20.88 17.45
C PHE A 18 15.31 -21.24 16.00
N PRO A 19 14.89 -22.43 15.51
CA PRO A 19 14.96 -22.74 14.10
C PRO A 19 14.21 -21.68 13.28
N ALA A 20 14.80 -21.24 12.17
CA ALA A 20 14.19 -20.28 11.26
C ALA A 20 14.21 -20.86 9.85
N LEU A 21 13.18 -20.55 9.07
CA LEU A 21 13.12 -20.90 7.66
C LEU A 21 14.06 -20.01 6.85
N GLY A 22 14.70 -20.59 5.84
CA GLY A 22 15.36 -19.82 4.80
C GLY A 22 14.33 -19.14 3.90
N TYR A 23 14.67 -17.97 3.37
CA TYR A 23 13.87 -17.29 2.35
C TYR A 23 14.16 -17.87 0.98
N GLY A 24 13.11 -18.27 0.27
CA GLY A 24 13.16 -18.56 -1.17
C GLY A 24 12.86 -17.30 -1.97
N ARG A 25 12.43 -17.49 -3.21
CA ARG A 25 12.02 -16.42 -4.12
C ARG A 25 10.64 -16.70 -4.69
N SER A 26 9.74 -15.73 -4.60
CA SER A 26 8.43 -15.84 -5.27
C SER A 26 8.40 -15.16 -6.64
N ASP A 27 9.35 -14.27 -6.92
CA ASP A 27 9.43 -13.54 -8.18
C ASP A 27 9.88 -14.40 -9.37
N ASP A 28 10.48 -15.55 -9.10
CA ASP A 28 11.01 -16.55 -10.06
C ASP A 28 10.18 -17.84 -10.13
N LEU A 29 9.03 -17.89 -9.45
CA LEU A 29 8.17 -19.08 -9.49
C LEU A 29 7.58 -19.28 -10.90
N MET A 30 7.44 -20.54 -11.31
CA MET A 30 6.71 -20.95 -12.50
C MET A 30 5.46 -21.77 -12.15
N PRO A 31 4.34 -21.58 -12.87
CA PRO A 31 3.21 -22.49 -12.76
C PRO A 31 3.63 -23.95 -12.99
N GLY A 32 3.18 -24.86 -12.13
CA GLY A 32 3.53 -26.28 -12.13
C GLY A 32 4.64 -26.66 -11.14
N GLU A 33 5.36 -25.69 -10.56
CA GLU A 33 6.34 -26.00 -9.51
C GLU A 33 5.68 -26.57 -8.27
N THR A 34 6.23 -27.64 -7.72
CA THR A 34 5.70 -28.28 -6.51
C THR A 34 5.89 -27.40 -5.29
N VAL A 35 4.82 -27.27 -4.50
CA VAL A 35 4.81 -26.51 -3.25
C VAL A 35 4.29 -27.36 -2.10
N ILE A 36 4.71 -26.98 -0.90
CA ILE A 36 4.35 -27.63 0.35
C ILE A 36 3.72 -26.57 1.25
N ALA A 37 2.49 -26.79 1.68
CA ALA A 37 1.82 -25.94 2.65
C ALA A 37 1.78 -26.63 4.02
N ILE A 38 2.14 -25.89 5.06
CA ILE A 38 2.15 -26.39 6.43
C ILE A 38 1.26 -25.48 7.29
N GLY A 39 0.49 -26.10 8.18
CA GLY A 39 -0.38 -25.38 9.10
C GLY A 39 -0.89 -26.25 10.24
N ASN A 40 -1.83 -25.72 11.03
CA ASN A 40 -2.51 -26.46 12.09
C ASN A 40 -4.04 -26.34 11.90
N PRO A 41 -4.60 -27.00 10.87
CA PRO A 41 -6.03 -26.97 10.63
C PRO A 41 -6.77 -27.63 11.80
N LEU A 42 -7.80 -26.94 12.30
CA LEU A 42 -8.67 -27.41 13.40
C LEU A 42 -7.99 -27.63 14.77
N GLY A 43 -6.72 -27.25 14.94
CA GLY A 43 -6.03 -27.22 16.24
C GLY A 43 -5.69 -28.58 16.84
N LEU A 44 -5.76 -29.66 16.06
CA LEU A 44 -5.51 -31.03 16.52
C LEU A 44 -4.03 -31.42 16.41
N GLU A 45 -3.45 -31.33 15.20
CA GLU A 45 -2.04 -31.61 14.89
C GLU A 45 -1.57 -30.79 13.67
N PHE A 46 -0.25 -30.54 13.56
CA PHE A 46 0.32 -29.92 12.36
C PHE A 46 0.05 -30.78 11.13
N SER A 47 -0.47 -30.17 10.07
CA SER A 47 -0.79 -30.82 8.81
C SER A 47 0.11 -30.30 7.70
N VAL A 48 0.50 -31.22 6.81
CA VAL A 48 1.26 -30.94 5.60
C VAL A 48 0.42 -31.30 4.39
N THR A 49 0.30 -30.38 3.44
CA THR A 49 -0.35 -30.62 2.14
C THR A 49 0.63 -30.26 1.04
N THR A 50 0.51 -30.91 -0.11
CA THR A 50 1.33 -30.63 -1.28
C THR A 50 0.45 -30.31 -2.47
N GLY A 51 0.99 -29.54 -3.40
CA GLY A 51 0.33 -29.13 -4.63
C GLY A 51 1.34 -28.51 -5.57
N VAL A 52 0.88 -27.69 -6.49
CA VAL A 52 1.69 -26.92 -7.42
C VAL A 52 1.35 -25.44 -7.36
N VAL A 53 2.24 -24.59 -7.86
CA VAL A 53 1.92 -23.22 -8.22
C VAL A 53 0.94 -23.24 -9.38
N SER A 54 -0.25 -22.68 -9.19
CA SER A 54 -1.26 -22.54 -10.25
C SER A 54 -1.15 -21.19 -10.98
N ALA A 55 -0.71 -20.15 -10.26
CA ALA A 55 -0.39 -18.83 -10.80
C ALA A 55 0.48 -18.04 -9.79
N THR A 56 1.29 -17.08 -10.25
CA THR A 56 2.23 -16.36 -9.37
C THR A 56 1.81 -14.94 -9.01
N ARG A 57 0.89 -14.34 -9.77
CA ARG A 57 0.41 -12.96 -9.58
C ARG A 57 -1.11 -12.90 -9.72
N ARG A 58 -1.82 -13.80 -9.04
CA ARG A 58 -3.27 -13.84 -9.11
C ARG A 58 -3.84 -12.62 -8.40
N ARG A 59 -4.57 -11.79 -9.15
CA ARG A 59 -5.37 -10.69 -8.59
C ARG A 59 -6.65 -11.26 -7.99
N ILE A 60 -6.90 -10.96 -6.73
CA ILE A 60 -8.14 -11.29 -6.03
C ILE A 60 -8.76 -9.98 -5.55
N PRO A 61 -9.96 -9.62 -6.05
CA PRO A 61 -10.69 -8.46 -5.55
C PRO A 61 -10.92 -8.59 -4.05
N LEU A 62 -10.65 -7.52 -3.30
CA LEU A 62 -11.00 -7.41 -1.89
C LEU A 62 -12.33 -6.65 -1.73
N ASP A 63 -12.51 -5.63 -2.58
CA ASP A 63 -13.73 -4.82 -2.72
C ASP A 63 -13.81 -4.27 -4.16
N ASP A 64 -14.68 -3.29 -4.39
CA ASP A 64 -14.92 -2.69 -5.72
C ASP A 64 -13.72 -1.87 -6.25
N GLU A 65 -12.79 -1.45 -5.39
CA GLU A 65 -11.68 -0.54 -5.75
C GLU A 65 -10.29 -1.13 -5.52
N THR A 66 -10.16 -2.20 -4.72
CA THR A 66 -8.89 -2.77 -4.29
C THR A 66 -8.83 -4.28 -4.51
N PHE A 67 -7.61 -4.77 -4.71
CA PHE A 67 -7.31 -6.18 -4.93
C PHE A 67 -5.97 -6.52 -4.30
N SER A 68 -5.82 -7.76 -3.83
CA SER A 68 -4.51 -8.29 -3.44
C SER A 68 -3.91 -9.16 -4.54
N VAL A 69 -2.59 -9.27 -4.56
CA VAL A 69 -1.83 -10.14 -5.47
C VAL A 69 -1.27 -11.32 -4.69
N PHE A 70 -1.65 -12.52 -5.10
CA PHE A 70 -1.25 -13.76 -4.44
C PHE A 70 -0.54 -14.73 -5.37
N ILE A 71 0.27 -15.60 -4.77
CA ILE A 71 0.57 -16.91 -5.34
C ILE A 71 -0.69 -17.74 -5.19
N GLN A 72 -1.17 -18.33 -6.28
CA GLN A 72 -2.23 -19.32 -6.27
C GLN A 72 -1.61 -20.72 -6.30
N THR A 73 -2.16 -21.63 -5.51
CA THR A 73 -1.79 -23.05 -5.50
C THR A 73 -3.02 -23.94 -5.44
N ASP A 74 -2.91 -25.20 -5.85
CA ASP A 74 -3.91 -26.23 -5.61
C ASP A 74 -3.65 -27.05 -4.34
N ALA A 75 -2.56 -26.77 -3.61
CA ALA A 75 -2.34 -27.32 -2.28
C ALA A 75 -3.52 -26.96 -1.37
N LEU A 76 -3.99 -27.92 -0.58
CA LEU A 76 -5.16 -27.71 0.28
C LEU A 76 -4.85 -26.69 1.38
N ILE A 77 -5.45 -25.50 1.26
CA ILE A 77 -5.42 -24.43 2.25
C ILE A 77 -6.80 -24.30 2.90
N ASN A 78 -6.90 -24.70 4.17
CA ASN A 78 -8.11 -24.60 4.97
C ASN A 78 -7.87 -23.67 6.17
N PRO A 79 -8.93 -23.23 6.89
CA PRO A 79 -8.78 -22.53 8.16
C PRO A 79 -7.83 -23.28 9.11
N GLY A 80 -6.86 -22.55 9.68
CA GLY A 80 -5.75 -23.08 10.47
C GLY A 80 -4.44 -23.29 9.69
N ASN A 81 -4.46 -23.26 8.35
CA ASN A 81 -3.25 -23.07 7.53
C ASN A 81 -2.89 -21.59 7.36
N SER A 82 -3.84 -20.67 7.58
CA SER A 82 -3.63 -19.23 7.48
C SER A 82 -2.50 -18.77 8.42
N GLY A 83 -1.55 -17.99 7.90
CA GLY A 83 -0.33 -17.58 8.60
C GLY A 83 0.80 -18.62 8.59
N GLY A 84 0.52 -19.86 8.16
CA GLY A 84 1.52 -20.90 7.95
C GLY A 84 2.33 -20.71 6.66
N PRO A 85 3.46 -21.38 6.51
CA PRO A 85 4.34 -21.21 5.35
C PRO A 85 3.83 -21.96 4.11
N LEU A 86 4.05 -21.36 2.94
CA LEU A 86 4.13 -22.03 1.66
C LEU A 86 5.61 -22.17 1.29
N LEU A 87 6.06 -23.41 1.07
CA LEU A 87 7.46 -23.75 0.83
C LEU A 87 7.66 -24.31 -0.58
N ASN A 88 8.84 -24.09 -1.14
CA ASN A 88 9.30 -24.85 -2.31
C ASN A 88 9.85 -26.23 -1.88
N ILE A 89 10.27 -27.05 -2.85
CA ILE A 89 10.81 -28.40 -2.60
C ILE A 89 12.13 -28.42 -1.81
N ASN A 90 12.82 -27.29 -1.69
CA ASN A 90 14.04 -27.15 -0.89
C ASN A 90 13.72 -26.81 0.58
N GLY A 91 12.44 -26.62 0.93
CA GLY A 91 12.02 -26.18 2.26
C GLY A 91 12.20 -24.68 2.50
N GLU A 92 12.38 -23.89 1.45
CA GLU A 92 12.53 -22.44 1.54
C GLU A 92 11.16 -21.75 1.46
N LEU A 93 10.98 -20.69 2.25
CA LEU A 93 9.73 -19.92 2.31
C LEU A 93 9.53 -19.14 1.02
N ILE A 94 8.44 -19.41 0.31
CA ILE A 94 8.04 -18.69 -0.92
C ILE A 94 6.74 -17.90 -0.75
N GLY A 95 5.97 -18.15 0.31
CA GLY A 95 4.84 -17.30 0.67
C GLY A 95 4.23 -17.63 2.03
N ILE A 96 3.26 -16.82 2.46
CA ILE A 96 2.47 -17.01 3.68
C ILE A 96 1.03 -17.35 3.29
N ASN A 97 0.56 -18.53 3.68
CA ASN A 97 -0.78 -19.01 3.35
C ASN A 97 -1.85 -18.07 3.90
N THR A 98 -2.89 -17.81 3.12
CA THR A 98 -4.04 -16.99 3.52
C THR A 98 -5.35 -17.66 3.12
N ALA A 99 -6.33 -17.65 4.02
CA ALA A 99 -7.59 -18.37 3.87
C ALA A 99 -8.70 -17.49 3.27
N ILE A 100 -8.54 -17.06 2.01
CA ILE A 100 -9.43 -16.08 1.37
C ILE A 100 -10.59 -16.73 0.59
N ALA A 101 -10.39 -17.92 0.02
CA ALA A 101 -11.40 -18.60 -0.79
C ALA A 101 -11.91 -19.89 -0.13
N SER A 102 -12.66 -19.75 0.96
CA SER A 102 -13.21 -20.88 1.73
C SER A 102 -14.23 -21.76 0.99
N GLN A 103 -14.74 -21.29 -0.16
CA GLN A 103 -15.81 -21.96 -0.92
C GLN A 103 -15.33 -22.75 -2.13
N ALA A 104 -14.06 -22.62 -2.54
CA ALA A 104 -13.52 -23.29 -3.73
C ALA A 104 -12.50 -24.37 -3.33
N GLN A 105 -12.85 -25.65 -3.57
CA GLN A 105 -11.91 -26.75 -3.38
C GLN A 105 -10.76 -26.66 -4.38
N GLY A 106 -9.52 -26.87 -3.91
CA GLY A 106 -8.32 -26.85 -4.75
C GLY A 106 -7.88 -25.47 -5.22
N ILE A 107 -8.31 -24.39 -4.55
CA ILE A 107 -7.83 -23.03 -4.79
C ILE A 107 -7.33 -22.43 -3.48
N GLY A 108 -6.01 -22.45 -3.29
CA GLY A 108 -5.30 -21.83 -2.19
C GLY A 108 -4.58 -20.55 -2.63
N PHE A 109 -4.36 -19.64 -1.68
CA PHE A 109 -3.63 -18.40 -1.87
C PHE A 109 -2.53 -18.23 -0.84
N ALA A 110 -1.43 -17.61 -1.24
CA ALA A 110 -0.35 -17.20 -0.36
C ALA A 110 0.17 -15.81 -0.71
N ILE A 111 0.48 -15.02 0.31
CA ILE A 111 1.17 -13.73 0.17
C ILE A 111 2.61 -14.01 -0.25
N PRO A 112 3.10 -13.43 -1.37
CA PRO A 112 4.49 -13.52 -1.82
C PRO A 112 5.52 -13.25 -0.71
N VAL A 113 6.58 -14.06 -0.64
CA VAL A 113 7.58 -13.93 0.43
C VAL A 113 8.32 -12.58 0.41
N GLU A 114 8.54 -11.97 -0.74
CA GLU A 114 9.17 -10.65 -0.88
C GLU A 114 8.27 -9.55 -0.31
N ILE A 115 6.94 -9.70 -0.38
CA ILE A 115 6.01 -8.79 0.29
C ILE A 115 6.09 -9.03 1.81
N ALA A 116 6.02 -10.29 2.25
CA ALA A 116 6.06 -10.64 3.66
C ALA A 116 7.36 -10.18 4.35
N ALA A 117 8.51 -10.39 3.72
CA ALA A 117 9.81 -9.99 4.23
C ALA A 117 9.94 -8.47 4.37
N ARG A 118 9.47 -7.70 3.37
CA ARG A 118 9.48 -6.23 3.43
C ARG A 118 8.59 -5.70 4.54
N VAL A 119 7.35 -6.19 4.61
CA VAL A 119 6.39 -5.79 5.65
C VAL A 119 6.93 -6.14 7.03
N ALA A 120 7.45 -7.36 7.21
CA ALA A 120 8.02 -7.78 8.48
C ALA A 120 9.22 -6.91 8.89
N GLY A 121 10.18 -6.67 7.98
CA GLY A 121 11.35 -5.85 8.27
C GLY A 121 11.00 -4.41 8.68
N GLU A 122 10.01 -3.82 8.03
CA GLU A 122 9.53 -2.47 8.30
C GLU A 122 8.76 -2.39 9.63
N LEU A 123 7.89 -3.36 9.92
CA LEU A 123 7.20 -3.46 11.22
C LEU A 123 8.17 -3.70 12.37
N ILE A 124 9.20 -4.53 12.18
CA ILE A 124 10.24 -4.77 13.20
C ILE A 124 11.06 -3.50 13.46
N SER A 125 11.45 -2.78 12.40
CA SER A 125 12.37 -1.66 12.52
C SER A 125 11.70 -0.36 12.96
N HIS A 126 10.44 -0.16 12.57
CA HIS A 126 9.74 1.12 12.73
C HIS A 126 8.38 1.00 13.43
N GLY A 127 7.88 -0.21 13.68
CA GLY A 127 6.56 -0.43 14.29
C GLY A 127 5.37 -0.12 13.38
N ARG A 128 5.63 0.32 12.13
CA ARG A 128 4.60 0.70 11.16
C ARG A 128 5.15 0.65 9.73
N MET A 129 4.27 0.45 8.76
CA MET A 129 4.61 0.60 7.34
C MET A 129 4.76 2.08 6.98
N ARG A 130 5.96 2.52 6.55
CA ARG A 130 6.13 3.87 5.98
C ARG A 130 5.74 3.87 4.50
N PRO A 131 4.97 4.87 4.05
CA PRO A 131 4.60 4.99 2.64
C PRO A 131 5.82 5.30 1.77
N VAL A 132 5.76 4.86 0.52
CA VAL A 132 6.75 5.21 -0.50
C VAL A 132 6.35 6.45 -1.28
N TYR A 133 7.37 7.17 -1.76
CA TYR A 133 7.22 8.36 -2.59
C TYR A 133 7.89 8.15 -3.95
N LEU A 134 7.10 8.29 -5.01
CA LEU A 134 7.60 8.34 -6.39
C LEU A 134 7.57 9.77 -6.97
N GLY A 135 6.81 10.69 -6.34
CA GLY A 135 6.54 12.05 -6.80
C GLY A 135 5.73 12.11 -8.09
N LEU A 136 4.67 11.30 -8.16
CA LEU A 136 3.70 11.30 -9.25
C LEU A 136 2.39 11.91 -8.77
N THR A 137 1.81 12.78 -9.59
CA THR A 137 0.38 13.09 -9.54
C THR A 137 -0.28 12.24 -10.62
N THR A 138 -1.32 11.51 -10.23
CA THR A 138 -1.98 10.54 -11.12
C THR A 138 -3.46 10.83 -11.26
N GLY A 139 -4.02 10.37 -12.37
CA GLY A 139 -5.44 10.45 -12.65
C GLY A 139 -5.92 9.22 -13.42
N ASN A 140 -7.24 9.08 -13.53
CA ASN A 140 -7.82 8.06 -14.39
C ASN A 140 -7.56 8.39 -15.86
N THR A 141 -7.36 7.35 -16.67
CA THR A 141 -7.37 7.50 -18.13
C THR A 141 -8.78 7.74 -18.65
N ALA A 142 -8.91 8.37 -19.81
CA ALA A 142 -10.21 8.54 -20.46
C ALA A 142 -10.75 7.18 -20.91
N ALA A 143 -12.04 6.92 -20.70
CA ALA A 143 -12.69 5.64 -21.02
C ALA A 143 -12.49 5.18 -22.48
N ALA A 144 -12.30 6.11 -23.42
CA ALA A 144 -12.00 5.80 -24.81
C ALA A 144 -10.64 5.10 -24.98
N LEU A 145 -9.62 5.51 -24.21
CA LEU A 145 -8.28 4.89 -24.24
C LEU A 145 -8.35 3.46 -23.69
N SER A 146 -9.06 3.25 -22.59
CA SER A 146 -9.25 1.93 -21.98
C SER A 146 -9.97 0.96 -22.93
N ARG A 147 -10.99 1.44 -23.66
CA ARG A 147 -11.74 0.63 -24.65
C ARG A 147 -10.92 0.26 -25.89
N LEU A 148 -10.08 1.17 -26.38
CA LEU A 148 -9.27 0.94 -27.58
C LEU A 148 -8.18 -0.12 -27.41
N ARG A 149 -7.65 -0.25 -26.19
CA ARG A 149 -6.52 -1.14 -25.89
C ARG A 149 -6.92 -2.39 -25.10
N GLY A 150 -8.13 -2.44 -24.55
CA GLY A 150 -8.60 -3.54 -23.72
C GLY A 150 -7.91 -3.61 -22.35
N VAL A 151 -7.19 -2.56 -21.95
CA VAL A 151 -6.48 -2.45 -20.66
C VAL A 151 -6.72 -1.05 -20.10
N GLY A 152 -7.08 -0.98 -18.81
CA GLY A 152 -7.05 0.27 -18.05
C GLY A 152 -5.62 0.79 -17.87
N GLY A 153 -5.48 1.97 -17.29
CA GLY A 153 -4.16 2.57 -17.05
C GLY A 153 -4.27 3.84 -16.22
N VAL A 154 -3.16 4.20 -15.58
CA VAL A 154 -3.06 5.37 -14.70
C VAL A 154 -2.34 6.49 -15.42
N LEU A 155 -3.06 7.58 -15.70
CA LEU A 155 -2.48 8.76 -16.35
C LEU A 155 -1.58 9.50 -15.38
N VAL A 156 -0.34 9.77 -15.79
CA VAL A 156 0.55 10.69 -15.07
C VAL A 156 0.16 12.12 -15.46
N THR A 157 -0.40 12.86 -14.51
CA THR A 157 -0.83 14.26 -14.70
C THR A 157 0.21 15.26 -14.20
N GLY A 158 1.18 14.80 -13.40
CA GLY A 158 2.26 15.61 -12.88
C GLY A 158 3.42 14.76 -12.40
N VAL A 159 4.64 15.26 -12.53
CA VAL A 159 5.83 14.63 -11.95
C VAL A 159 6.61 15.68 -11.15
N GLU A 160 6.85 15.45 -9.86
CA GLU A 160 7.54 16.41 -9.00
C GLU A 160 9.03 16.57 -9.40
N GLY A 161 9.61 17.74 -9.16
CA GLY A 161 10.86 18.22 -9.78
C GLY A 161 12.15 17.44 -9.43
N ASP A 162 12.26 16.97 -8.20
CA ASP A 162 13.40 16.21 -7.65
C ASP A 162 13.03 14.76 -7.32
N ALA A 163 11.88 14.30 -7.82
CA ALA A 163 11.33 13.02 -7.44
C ALA A 163 11.99 11.81 -8.14
N PRO A 164 11.89 10.61 -7.54
CA PRO A 164 12.43 9.38 -8.14
C PRO A 164 11.88 9.09 -9.53
N ALA A 165 10.58 9.31 -9.77
CA ALA A 165 9.98 9.06 -11.08
C ALA A 165 10.55 9.99 -12.16
N ARG A 166 10.75 11.28 -11.86
CA ARG A 166 11.37 12.23 -12.79
C ARG A 166 12.81 11.86 -13.10
N THR A 167 13.57 11.51 -12.07
CA THR A 167 14.97 11.06 -12.20
C THR A 167 15.08 9.82 -13.09
N ALA A 168 14.12 8.89 -12.98
CA ALA A 168 14.05 7.69 -13.80
C ALA A 168 13.48 7.93 -15.21
N GLY A 169 13.01 9.15 -15.50
CA GLY A 169 12.54 9.57 -16.82
C GLY A 169 11.05 9.40 -17.08
N VAL A 170 10.22 9.22 -16.03
CA VAL A 170 8.76 9.32 -16.14
C VAL A 170 8.36 10.76 -16.46
N ARG A 171 7.35 10.94 -17.30
CA ARG A 171 6.89 12.24 -17.80
C ARG A 171 5.38 12.39 -17.63
N GLU A 172 4.92 13.64 -17.62
CA GLU A 172 3.51 13.94 -17.77
C GLU A 172 2.97 13.36 -19.09
N ALA A 173 1.70 12.95 -19.06
CA ALA A 173 1.00 12.23 -20.13
C ALA A 173 1.50 10.80 -20.42
N ASP A 174 2.47 10.27 -19.66
CA ASP A 174 2.70 8.83 -19.63
C ASP A 174 1.48 8.13 -19.01
N VAL A 175 1.18 6.92 -19.47
CA VAL A 175 0.14 6.05 -18.86
C VAL A 175 0.81 4.84 -18.25
N ILE A 176 0.71 4.66 -16.94
CA ILE A 176 1.21 3.49 -16.24
C ILE A 176 0.27 2.33 -16.52
N LEU A 177 0.81 1.26 -17.08
CA LEU A 177 0.09 0.03 -17.42
C LEU A 177 0.33 -1.07 -16.38
N GLN A 178 1.56 -1.18 -15.87
CA GLN A 178 1.93 -2.22 -14.90
C GLN A 178 2.94 -1.72 -13.86
N LEU A 179 2.87 -2.29 -12.66
CA LEU A 179 3.87 -2.19 -11.58
C LEU A 179 4.38 -3.60 -11.27
N ASP A 180 5.67 -3.85 -11.49
CA ASP A 180 6.34 -5.16 -11.32
C ASP A 180 5.57 -6.34 -11.96
N GLY A 181 5.06 -6.08 -13.18
CA GLY A 181 4.31 -7.04 -14.00
C GLY A 181 2.84 -7.19 -13.60
N VAL A 182 2.38 -6.52 -12.54
CA VAL A 182 0.96 -6.48 -12.16
C VAL A 182 0.31 -5.31 -12.89
N THR A 183 -0.76 -5.58 -13.67
CA THR A 183 -1.55 -4.54 -14.34
C THR A 183 -2.08 -3.51 -13.35
N VAL A 184 -2.24 -2.26 -13.76
CA VAL A 184 -2.83 -1.21 -12.92
C VAL A 184 -3.86 -0.45 -13.71
N GLU A 185 -5.10 -0.44 -13.22
CA GLU A 185 -6.23 0.13 -13.98
C GLU A 185 -6.69 1.48 -13.45
N SER A 186 -6.37 1.81 -12.19
CA SER A 186 -6.78 3.07 -11.56
C SER A 186 -5.70 3.63 -10.61
N PRO A 187 -5.73 4.95 -10.29
CA PRO A 187 -4.87 5.54 -9.26
C PRO A 187 -5.02 4.87 -7.89
N ALA A 188 -6.22 4.43 -7.54
CA ALA A 188 -6.49 3.72 -6.29
C ALA A 188 -5.76 2.37 -6.25
N GLU A 189 -5.81 1.61 -7.35
CA GLU A 189 -5.06 0.36 -7.51
C GLU A 189 -3.55 0.59 -7.42
N LEU A 190 -3.02 1.64 -8.06
CA LEU A 190 -1.60 1.96 -7.98
C LEU A 190 -1.17 2.24 -6.54
N THR A 191 -1.97 3.06 -5.84
CA THR A 191 -1.72 3.43 -4.45
C THR A 191 -1.80 2.20 -3.53
N HIS A 192 -2.75 1.30 -3.79
CA HIS A 192 -2.89 0.04 -3.07
C HIS A 192 -1.66 -0.87 -3.29
N LEU A 193 -1.20 -1.07 -4.53
CA LEU A 193 -0.02 -1.89 -4.77
C LEU A 193 1.25 -1.31 -4.13
N LEU A 194 1.44 0.01 -4.21
CA LEU A 194 2.58 0.70 -3.61
C LEU A 194 2.61 0.58 -2.07
N ALA A 195 1.49 0.22 -1.45
CA ALA A 195 1.41 0.02 -0.01
C ALA A 195 2.25 -1.15 0.52
N ALA A 196 2.55 -2.13 -0.33
CA ALA A 196 3.40 -3.28 -0.01
C ALA A 196 4.90 -2.98 -0.18
N TYR A 197 5.25 -1.79 -0.67
CA TYR A 197 6.63 -1.35 -0.87
C TYR A 197 7.09 -0.49 0.30
N VAL A 198 8.40 -0.46 0.50
CA VAL A 198 9.06 0.34 1.53
C VAL A 198 10.10 1.28 0.91
N PRO A 199 10.46 2.38 1.59
CA PRO A 199 11.50 3.28 1.12
C PRO A 199 12.80 2.54 0.80
N GLY A 200 13.33 2.77 -0.40
CA GLY A 200 14.51 2.09 -0.90
C GLY A 200 14.18 0.88 -1.79
N ASP A 201 12.95 0.41 -1.89
CA ASP A 201 12.63 -0.69 -2.80
C ASP A 201 12.89 -0.32 -4.27
N ARG A 202 13.27 -1.33 -5.05
CA ARG A 202 13.29 -1.23 -6.52
C ARG A 202 11.94 -1.66 -7.05
N LEU A 203 11.43 -0.91 -8.03
CA LEU A 203 10.20 -1.24 -8.73
C LEU A 203 10.35 -0.92 -10.23
N THR A 204 9.53 -1.60 -11.02
CA THR A 204 9.50 -1.51 -12.47
C THR A 204 8.12 -1.04 -12.91
N LEU A 205 8.07 0.09 -13.60
CA LEU A 205 6.86 0.58 -14.24
C LEU A 205 6.91 0.24 -15.73
N ARG A 206 5.87 -0.40 -16.24
CA ARG A 206 5.61 -0.45 -17.68
C ARG A 206 4.66 0.67 -18.04
N LEU A 207 5.08 1.54 -18.93
CA LEU A 207 4.39 2.78 -19.30
C LEU A 207 4.06 2.76 -20.79
N LEU A 208 3.01 3.48 -21.17
CA LEU A 208 2.75 3.91 -22.54
C LEU A 208 3.10 5.39 -22.65
N ARG A 209 4.00 5.73 -23.58
CA ARG A 209 4.35 7.10 -23.94
C ARG A 209 3.95 7.34 -25.39
N GLY A 210 2.87 8.10 -25.59
CA GLY A 210 2.24 8.20 -26.90
C GLY A 210 1.75 6.84 -27.36
N THR A 211 2.46 6.19 -28.29
CA THR A 211 2.13 4.85 -28.79
C THR A 211 3.15 3.78 -28.40
N GLU A 212 4.28 4.17 -27.81
CA GLU A 212 5.39 3.27 -27.47
C GLU A 212 5.27 2.79 -26.02
N GLU A 213 5.53 1.50 -25.81
CA GLU A 213 5.63 0.95 -24.47
C GLU A 213 7.08 0.96 -23.98
N ILE A 214 7.27 1.48 -22.77
CA ILE A 214 8.57 1.72 -22.16
C ILE A 214 8.59 1.07 -20.78
N GLU A 215 9.68 0.37 -20.45
CA GLU A 215 9.95 -0.10 -19.11
C GLU A 215 10.89 0.87 -18.38
N ILE A 216 10.46 1.36 -17.21
CA ILE A 216 11.26 2.23 -16.35
C ILE A 216 11.47 1.56 -15.00
N LYS A 217 12.74 1.39 -14.61
CA LYS A 217 13.13 0.93 -13.29
C LYS A 217 13.49 2.12 -12.42
N LEU A 218 12.91 2.19 -11.23
CA LEU A 218 13.23 3.23 -10.26
C LEU A 218 13.34 2.67 -8.84
N ARG A 219 13.93 3.48 -7.95
CA ARG A 219 13.98 3.20 -6.53
C ARG A 219 12.99 4.11 -5.81
N ALA A 220 12.08 3.53 -5.05
CA ALA A 220 11.12 4.26 -4.26
C ALA A 220 11.84 5.03 -3.14
N ALA A 221 11.45 6.28 -2.88
CA ALA A 221 12.03 7.09 -1.81
C ALA A 221 11.12 7.12 -0.59
N ALA A 222 11.67 7.56 0.54
CA ALA A 222 10.85 8.03 1.65
C ALA A 222 10.14 9.32 1.25
N VAL A 223 8.97 9.58 1.83
CA VAL A 223 8.27 10.85 1.65
C VAL A 223 9.17 12.00 2.15
N PRO A 224 9.44 13.03 1.33
CA PRO A 224 10.31 14.13 1.72
C PRO A 224 9.79 14.89 2.95
N ALA A 225 10.71 15.35 3.81
CA ALA A 225 10.36 16.16 4.96
C ALA A 225 9.64 17.45 4.52
N GLY A 226 8.40 17.64 4.97
CA GLY A 226 7.56 18.79 4.62
C GLY A 226 6.58 18.53 3.47
N TYR A 227 6.69 17.41 2.75
CA TYR A 227 5.76 17.08 1.66
C TYR A 227 4.31 17.01 2.14
N ALA A 228 4.06 16.43 3.32
CA ALA A 228 2.71 16.34 3.88
C ALA A 228 2.07 17.71 4.14
N LEU A 229 2.85 18.66 4.68
CA LEU A 229 2.38 20.01 4.94
C LEU A 229 2.12 20.76 3.63
N ALA A 230 3.04 20.65 2.67
CA ALA A 230 2.87 21.23 1.33
C ALA A 230 1.66 20.61 0.59
N TYR A 231 1.44 19.31 0.75
CA TYR A 231 0.31 18.59 0.19
C TYR A 231 -1.01 19.11 0.76
N VAL A 232 -1.10 19.28 2.08
CA VAL A 232 -2.28 19.84 2.75
C VAL A 232 -2.52 21.28 2.31
N GLU A 233 -1.49 22.11 2.27
CA GLU A 233 -1.61 23.49 1.81
C GLU A 233 -2.10 23.55 0.35
N ARG A 234 -1.55 22.71 -0.53
CA ARG A 234 -1.87 22.70 -1.96
C ARG A 234 -3.28 22.18 -2.25
N ASN A 235 -3.66 21.06 -1.63
CA ASN A 235 -4.94 20.39 -1.93
C ASN A 235 -6.10 20.95 -1.10
N PHE A 236 -5.86 21.29 0.16
CA PHE A 236 -6.90 21.73 1.09
C PHE A 236 -6.88 23.23 1.36
N GLY A 237 -5.72 23.89 1.21
CA GLY A 237 -5.58 25.34 1.36
C GLY A 237 -5.54 25.82 2.81
N PHE A 238 -4.89 25.08 3.70
CA PHE A 238 -4.59 25.55 5.05
C PHE A 238 -3.18 25.13 5.50
N LYS A 239 -2.67 25.82 6.53
CA LYS A 239 -1.42 25.50 7.24
C LYS A 239 -1.72 25.17 8.68
N VAL A 240 -0.86 24.35 9.27
CA VAL A 240 -0.86 24.06 10.71
C VAL A 240 0.43 24.57 11.35
N ASP A 241 0.40 24.74 12.66
CA ASP A 241 1.57 25.02 13.51
C ASP A 241 1.27 24.55 14.94
N ASP A 242 2.30 24.42 15.75
CA ASP A 242 2.22 23.99 17.15
C ASP A 242 2.23 25.17 18.11
N ASP A 243 1.44 25.09 19.18
CA ASP A 243 1.60 25.95 20.35
C ASP A 243 1.46 25.16 21.67
N ARG A 244 1.37 25.88 22.79
CA ARG A 244 1.28 25.27 24.13
C ARG A 244 0.01 24.45 24.37
N ASP A 245 -1.06 24.70 23.62
CA ASP A 245 -2.33 23.98 23.74
C ASP A 245 -2.51 22.95 22.61
N GLY A 246 -1.48 22.72 21.79
CA GLY A 246 -1.41 21.72 20.73
C GLY A 246 -1.56 22.29 19.33
N LEU A 247 -1.82 21.40 18.36
CA LEU A 247 -1.89 21.71 16.94
C LEU A 247 -3.06 22.65 16.60
N PHE A 248 -2.78 23.71 15.83
CA PHE A 248 -3.80 24.64 15.36
C PHE A 248 -3.63 25.02 13.89
N ILE A 249 -4.71 25.54 13.30
CA ILE A 249 -4.73 26.06 11.94
C ILE A 249 -4.05 27.44 11.92
N ALA A 250 -2.83 27.51 11.40
CA ALA A 250 -2.04 28.74 11.34
C ALA A 250 -2.53 29.72 10.27
N ALA A 251 -3.00 29.20 9.13
CA ALA A 251 -3.50 29.99 8.01
C ALA A 251 -4.53 29.22 7.20
N VAL A 252 -5.45 29.95 6.57
CA VAL A 252 -6.42 29.40 5.60
C VAL A 252 -6.42 30.30 4.37
N SER A 253 -6.24 29.68 3.20
CA SER A 253 -6.25 30.36 1.91
C SER A 253 -7.68 30.62 1.46
N ARG A 254 -8.01 31.88 1.14
CA ARG A 254 -9.36 32.28 0.72
C ARG A 254 -9.81 31.50 -0.53
N GLY A 255 -11.04 31.00 -0.52
CA GLY A 255 -11.64 30.23 -1.61
C GLY A 255 -11.18 28.77 -1.71
N SER A 256 -10.31 28.31 -0.81
CA SER A 256 -9.86 26.92 -0.75
C SER A 256 -10.96 25.96 -0.27
N ALA A 257 -10.69 24.65 -0.35
CA ALA A 257 -11.58 23.65 0.21
C ALA A 257 -11.79 23.87 1.73
N ALA A 258 -10.72 24.18 2.46
CA ALA A 258 -10.80 24.46 3.89
C ALA A 258 -11.60 25.72 4.22
N ASP A 259 -11.43 26.81 3.46
CA ASP A 259 -12.21 28.05 3.63
C ASP A 259 -13.71 27.79 3.37
N LYS A 260 -14.03 27.07 2.28
CA LYS A 260 -15.41 26.68 1.95
C LYS A 260 -16.04 25.74 2.99
N ALA A 261 -15.23 24.87 3.59
CA ALA A 261 -15.64 24.01 4.70
C ALA A 261 -15.79 24.77 6.03
N GLY A 262 -15.41 26.05 6.08
CA GLY A 262 -15.57 26.91 7.24
C GLY A 262 -14.44 26.80 8.28
N ILE A 263 -13.32 26.15 7.92
CA ILE A 263 -12.10 26.14 8.74
C ILE A 263 -11.57 27.58 8.85
N ARG A 264 -11.13 27.98 10.05
CA ARG A 264 -10.57 29.30 10.29
C ARG A 264 -9.21 29.21 10.98
N ARG A 265 -8.40 30.25 10.77
CA ARG A 265 -7.17 30.46 11.55
C ARG A 265 -7.50 30.46 13.05
N GLY A 266 -6.69 29.73 13.82
CA GLY A 266 -6.81 29.57 15.27
C GLY A 266 -7.71 28.41 15.70
N ASP A 267 -8.38 27.72 14.77
CA ASP A 267 -9.06 26.47 15.10
C ASP A 267 -8.04 25.39 15.51
N ARG A 268 -8.41 24.54 16.48
CA ARG A 268 -7.60 23.40 16.92
C ARG A 268 -7.85 22.21 16.03
N LEU A 269 -6.79 21.57 15.55
CA LEU A 269 -6.90 20.33 14.80
C LEU A 269 -6.68 19.16 15.75
N VAL A 270 -7.73 18.35 15.94
CA VAL A 270 -7.78 17.34 17.01
C VAL A 270 -7.62 15.92 16.45
N GLU A 271 -8.16 15.69 15.26
CA GLU A 271 -8.15 14.37 14.63
C GLU A 271 -8.01 14.50 13.11
N VAL A 272 -7.28 13.57 12.50
CA VAL A 272 -7.22 13.39 11.05
C VAL A 272 -7.38 11.91 10.76
N ALA A 273 -8.26 11.56 9.82
CA ALA A 273 -8.52 10.18 9.40
C ALA A 273 -8.88 9.21 10.55
N GLY A 274 -9.51 9.70 11.63
CA GLY A 274 -9.81 8.87 12.81
C GLY A 274 -8.69 8.81 13.86
N GLU A 275 -7.53 9.40 13.58
CA GLU A 275 -6.36 9.40 14.46
C GLU A 275 -6.20 10.75 15.15
N LYS A 276 -6.05 10.73 16.49
CA LYS A 276 -5.81 11.94 17.27
C LYS A 276 -4.45 12.53 16.91
N VAL A 277 -4.42 13.86 16.77
CA VAL A 277 -3.20 14.60 16.51
C VAL A 277 -3.10 15.74 17.52
N ALA A 278 -1.95 15.85 18.18
CA ALA A 278 -1.64 16.90 19.14
C ALA A 278 -0.47 17.78 18.68
N THR A 279 0.37 17.27 17.78
CA THR A 279 1.56 17.98 17.26
C THR A 279 1.62 17.98 15.73
N GLU A 280 2.40 18.89 15.16
CA GLU A 280 2.67 18.94 13.72
C GLU A 280 3.33 17.64 13.24
N ALA A 281 4.20 17.06 14.07
CA ALA A 281 4.89 15.81 13.77
C ALA A 281 3.90 14.63 13.63
N GLU A 282 2.93 14.52 14.55
CA GLU A 282 1.85 13.52 14.48
C GLU A 282 0.95 13.77 13.28
N PHE A 283 0.55 15.02 13.07
CA PHE A 283 -0.25 15.42 11.91
C PHE A 283 0.41 15.02 10.58
N ARG A 284 1.69 15.35 10.42
CA ARG A 284 2.47 14.94 9.25
C ARG A 284 2.47 13.43 9.08
N ALA A 285 2.71 12.67 10.16
CA ALA A 285 2.75 11.22 10.09
C ALA A 285 1.40 10.61 9.65
N VAL A 286 0.28 11.16 10.14
CA VAL A 286 -1.07 10.72 9.77
C VAL A 286 -1.39 11.11 8.33
N VAL A 287 -1.03 12.31 7.88
CA VAL A 287 -1.24 12.75 6.49
C VAL A 287 -0.41 11.91 5.52
N GLU A 288 0.87 11.65 5.82
CA GLU A 288 1.73 10.75 5.03
C GLU A 288 1.11 9.35 4.91
N GLY A 289 0.59 8.83 6.02
CA GLY A 289 -0.15 7.57 6.07
C GLY A 289 -1.50 7.57 5.33
N ASN A 290 -1.96 8.69 4.80
CA ASN A 290 -3.22 8.80 4.09
C ASN A 290 -3.12 9.56 2.75
N LEU A 291 -1.90 9.74 2.21
CA LEU A 291 -1.71 10.35 0.89
C LEU A 291 -2.51 9.62 -0.19
N GLY A 292 -3.22 10.38 -1.02
CA GLY A 292 -4.09 9.85 -2.08
C GLY A 292 -5.41 9.23 -1.60
N ARG A 293 -5.66 9.17 -0.28
CA ARG A 293 -6.95 8.71 0.26
C ARG A 293 -7.88 9.90 0.45
N PHE A 294 -8.98 9.88 -0.30
CA PHE A 294 -9.99 10.93 -0.26
C PHE A 294 -11.40 10.34 -0.17
N PRO A 295 -12.35 11.06 0.44
CA PRO A 295 -12.13 12.30 1.19
C PRO A 295 -11.39 12.06 2.52
N LEU A 296 -10.61 13.03 2.97
CA LEU A 296 -9.92 12.96 4.26
C LEU A 296 -10.76 13.64 5.33
N ARG A 297 -11.09 12.91 6.40
CA ARG A 297 -11.88 13.42 7.52
C ARG A 297 -11.00 14.14 8.54
N PHE A 298 -11.46 15.28 9.02
CA PHE A 298 -10.82 16.08 10.07
C PHE A 298 -11.81 16.36 11.20
N LEU A 299 -11.34 16.30 12.45
CA LEU A 299 -12.03 16.89 13.61
C LEU A 299 -11.35 18.19 13.97
N VAL A 300 -12.08 19.28 13.82
CA VAL A 300 -11.60 20.63 14.14
C VAL A 300 -12.41 21.19 15.30
N ALA A 301 -11.76 21.91 16.22
CA ALA A 301 -12.42 22.54 17.36
C ALA A 301 -12.22 24.06 17.36
N ARG A 302 -13.31 24.78 17.61
CA ARG A 302 -13.32 26.25 17.77
C ARG A 302 -13.95 26.60 19.12
N GLY A 303 -13.14 27.11 20.04
CA GLY A 303 -13.54 27.25 21.43
C GLY A 303 -13.92 25.87 22.00
N ASN A 304 -15.11 25.74 22.60
CA ASN A 304 -15.58 24.49 23.22
C ASN A 304 -16.43 23.61 22.29
N ARG A 305 -16.37 23.82 20.96
CA ARG A 305 -17.17 23.06 19.99
C ARG A 305 -16.27 22.38 18.97
N GLY A 306 -16.37 21.06 18.88
CA GLY A 306 -15.77 20.26 17.80
C GLY A 306 -16.75 20.06 16.65
N TYR A 307 -16.24 19.98 15.43
CA TYR A 307 -17.00 19.67 14.23
C TYR A 307 -16.16 18.82 13.27
N TYR A 308 -16.79 17.80 12.69
CA TYR A 308 -16.19 16.98 11.66
C TYR A 308 -16.39 17.62 10.29
N LEU A 309 -15.39 17.48 9.43
CA LEU A 309 -15.45 17.91 8.04
C LEU A 309 -14.64 16.95 7.17
N ASP A 310 -15.13 16.70 5.97
CA ASP A 310 -14.48 15.85 4.97
C ASP A 310 -13.95 16.77 3.86
N LEU A 311 -12.64 16.73 3.60
CA LEU A 311 -12.02 17.49 2.51
C LEU A 311 -11.74 16.59 1.30
N PRO A 312 -11.97 17.10 0.08
CA PRO A 312 -11.90 16.33 -1.17
C PRO A 312 -10.47 16.06 -1.63
#